data_AF-A0A0R3D6M4-F1
#
_entry.id   AF-A0A0R3D6M4-F1
#
_cell.length_a   1.000
_cell.length_b   1.000
_cell.length_c   1.000
_cell.angle_alpha   90.00
_cell.angle_beta   90.00
_cell.angle_gamma   90.00
#
_symmetry.space_group_name_H-M   'P 1'
#
loop_
_entity.id
_entity.type
_entity.pdbx_description
1 polymer ?
#
loop_
_entity_poly.entity_id
_entity_poly.type
_entity_poly.pdbx_seq_one_letter_code
_entity_poly.pdbx_strand_id
1 'polypeptide(L)' 'MKQSDIFRDNAENCLQLAERSEGRPAYNRYSRMADAWTALAKEQDWLDGEVPPIKVSVVQSQGV' A
#
# COMPACT_ATOMS: atom_id res chain seq x y z
N MET A 1 2.86 -14.74 -6.74
CA MET A 1 2.16 -13.60 -6.13
C MET A 1 2.63 -13.50 -4.69
N LYS A 2 3.18 -12.35 -4.29
CA LYS A 2 3.65 -12.13 -2.91
C LYS A 2 2.47 -11.80 -2.01
N GLN A 3 2.65 -11.92 -0.70
CA GLN A 3 1.62 -11.57 0.27
C GLN A 3 1.28 -10.06 0.20
N SER A 4 2.27 -9.20 -0.04
CA SER A 4 2.03 -7.77 -0.25
C SER A 4 1.24 -7.47 -1.53
N ASP A 5 1.38 -8.29 -2.58
CA ASP A 5 0.56 -8.17 -3.80
C ASP A 5 -0.92 -8.47 -3.51
N ILE A 6 -1.21 -9.53 -2.73
CA ILE A 6 -2.58 -9.87 -2.32
C ILE A 6 -3.21 -8.70 -1.53
N PHE A 7 -2.44 -8.06 -0.64
CA PHE A 7 -2.92 -6.90 0.10
C PHE A 7 -3.18 -5.70 -0.83
N ARG A 8 -2.36 -5.46 -1.85
CA ARG A 8 -2.63 -4.41 -2.86
C ARG A 8 -3.89 -4.70 -3.66
N ASP A 9 -4.09 -5.94 -4.09
CA ASP A 9 -5.30 -6.35 -4.82
C ASP A 9 -6.56 -6.14 -3.96
N ASN A 10 -6.49 -6.47 -2.65
CA ASN A 10 -7.57 -6.20 -1.72
C ASN A 10 -7.86 -4.69 -1.55
N ALA A 11 -6.80 -3.87 -1.52
CA ALA A 11 -6.96 -2.42 -1.46
C ALA A 11 -7.67 -1.89 -2.71
N GLU A 12 -7.26 -2.33 -3.90
CA GLU A 12 -7.89 -1.95 -5.16
C GLU A 12 -9.36 -2.39 -5.22
N ASN A 13 -9.66 -3.62 -4.82
CA ASN A 13 -11.04 -4.12 -4.73
C ASN A 13 -11.89 -3.25 -3.78
N CYS A 14 -11.33 -2.82 -2.64
CA CYS A 14 -12.04 -1.91 -1.73
C CYS A 14 -12.29 -0.55 -2.37
N LEU A 15 -11.36 0.00 -3.15
CA LEU A 15 -11.58 1.26 -3.88
C LEU A 15 -12.69 1.12 -4.92
N GLN A 16 -12.72 0.02 -5.68
CA GLN A 16 -13.79 -0.25 -6.64
C GLN A 16 -15.16 -0.38 -5.96
N LEU A 17 -15.22 -0.97 -4.76
CA LEU A 17 -16.43 -1.01 -3.94
C LEU A 17 -16.83 0.38 -3.44
N ALA A 18 -15.87 1.21 -3.03
CA ALA A 18 -16.12 2.58 -2.60
C ALA A 18 -16.75 3.40 -3.74
N GLU A 19 -16.16 3.36 -4.93
CA GLU A 19 -16.64 4.06 -6.13
C GLU A 19 -18.09 3.68 -6.51
N ARG A 20 -18.47 2.42 -6.32
CA ARG A 20 -19.81 1.91 -6.63
C ARG A 20 -20.80 2.05 -5.49
N SER A 21 -20.36 2.48 -4.31
CA SER A 21 -21.20 2.50 -3.12
C SER A 21 -22.18 3.67 -3.12
N GLU A 22 -23.41 3.39 -2.70
CA GLU A 22 -24.42 4.43 -2.53
C GLU A 22 -24.26 5.13 -1.18
N GLY A 23 -23.84 6.40 -1.26
CA GLY A 23 -23.78 7.28 -0.12
C GLY A 23 -22.46 7.27 0.65
N ARG A 24 -22.22 8.40 1.33
CA ARG A 24 -20.97 8.66 2.06
C ARG A 24 -20.59 7.61 3.10
N PRO A 25 -21.50 7.01 3.89
CA PRO A 25 -21.11 6.04 4.90
C PRO A 25 -20.45 4.78 4.31
N ALA A 26 -21.00 4.24 3.22
CA ALA A 26 -20.45 3.05 2.56
C ALA A 26 -19.12 3.37 1.88
N TYR A 27 -19.06 4.50 1.17
CA TYR A 27 -17.83 5.02 0.57
C TYR A 27 -16.71 5.11 1.61
N ASN A 28 -16.97 5.79 2.73
CA ASN A 28 -15.98 5.98 3.79
C ASN A 28 -15.51 4.67 4.42
N ARG A 29 -16.38 3.66 4.54
CA ARG A 29 -15.99 2.34 5.05
C ARG A 29 -15.01 1.65 4.11
N TYR A 30 -15.35 1.59 2.83
CA TYR A 30 -14.51 0.94 1.83
C TYR A 30 -13.18 1.67 1.61
N SER A 31 -13.17 3.01 1.59
CA SER A 31 -11.93 3.78 1.51
C SER A 31 -11.00 3.48 2.69
N ARG A 32 -11.52 3.43 3.93
CA ARG A 32 -10.71 3.08 5.11
C ARG A 32 -10.16 1.66 5.05
N MET A 33 -10.92 0.71 4.49
CA MET A 33 -10.42 -0.65 4.26
C MET A 33 -9.29 -0.66 3.23
N ALA A 34 -9.42 0.12 2.14
CA ALA A 34 -8.35 0.25 1.15
C ALA A 34 -7.07 0.83 1.77
N ASP A 35 -7.19 1.86 2.61
CA ASP A 35 -6.07 2.43 3.34
C ASP A 35 -5.40 1.40 4.26
N ALA A 36 -6.19 0.62 4.99
CA ALA A 36 -5.69 -0.43 5.88
C ALA A 36 -4.95 -1.53 5.11
N TRP A 37 -5.50 -2.01 3.99
CA TRP A 37 -4.83 -2.99 3.14
C TRP A 37 -3.54 -2.45 2.53
N THR A 38 -3.54 -1.18 2.11
CA THR A 38 -2.34 -0.51 1.59
C THR A 38 -1.25 -0.40 2.67
N ALA A 39 -1.63 -0.11 3.92
CA ALA A 39 -0.69 -0.08 5.03
C ALA A 39 -0.08 -1.47 5.30
N LEU A 40 -0.91 -2.52 5.30
CA LEU A 40 -0.44 -3.90 5.45
C LEU A 40 0.49 -4.33 4.33
N ALA A 41 0.22 -3.95 3.08
CA ALA A 41 1.12 -4.23 1.96
C ALA A 41 2.51 -3.64 2.17
N LYS A 42 2.58 -2.37 2.61
CA LYS A 42 3.84 -1.68 2.89
C LYS A 42 4.60 -2.32 4.04
N GLU A 43 3.90 -2.70 5.09
CA GLU A 43 4.50 -3.39 6.23
C GLU A 43 5.04 -4.76 5.81
N GLN A 44 4.30 -5.49 4.98
CA GLN A 44 4.74 -6.78 4.47
C GLN A 44 5.99 -6.64 3.58
N ASP A 45 6.07 -5.63 2.71
CA ASP A 45 7.30 -5.37 1.94
C ASP A 45 8.49 -5.06 2.85
N TRP A 46 8.27 -4.35 3.96
CA TRP A 46 9.32 -4.05 4.92
C TRP A 46 9.78 -5.32 5.67
N LEU A 47 8.84 -6.15 6.12
CA LEU A 47 9.13 -7.43 6.77
C LEU A 47 9.85 -8.42 5.84
N ASP A 48 9.49 -8.41 4.56
CA ASP A 48 10.11 -9.26 3.53
C ASP A 48 11.48 -8.70 3.05
N GLY A 49 11.88 -7.51 3.51
CA GLY A 49 13.15 -6.87 3.17
C GLY A 49 13.18 -6.22 1.77
N GLU A 50 12.03 -6.08 1.11
CA GLU A 50 11.89 -5.41 -0.18
C GLU A 50 12.06 -3.89 -0.05
N VAL A 51 11.72 -3.34 1.12
CA VAL A 51 11.95 -1.93 1.47
C VAL A 51 13.06 -1.84 2.52
N PRO A 52 14.21 -1.20 2.22
CA PRO A 52 15.28 -1.06 3.19
C PRO A 52 14.85 -0.16 4.36
N PRO A 53 15.30 -0.46 5.60
CA PRO A 53 14.89 0.28 6.81
C PRO A 53 15.39 1.72 6.84
N ILE A 54 16.40 2.05 6.03
CA ILE A 54 16.94 3.40 5.86
C ILE A 54 16.93 3.71 4.37
N LYS A 55 16.30 4.83 3.97
CA LYS A 55 16.48 5.39 2.63
C LYS A 55 17.92 5.88 2.56
N VAL A 56 18.82 5.06 2.05
CA VAL A 56 20.20 5.47 1.79
C VAL A 56 20.11 6.51 0.68
N SER A 57 20.21 7.80 1.04
CA SER A 57 20.49 8.83 0.06
C SER A 57 21.90 8.54 -0.44
N VAL A 58 22.03 7.86 -1.57
CA VAL A 58 23.31 7.73 -2.26
C VAL A 58 23.65 9.14 -2.73
N VAL A 59 24.42 9.87 -1.92
CA VAL A 59 25.20 10.99 -2.41
C VAL A 59 26.21 10.36 -3.35
N GLN A 60 25.91 10.35 -4.64
CA GLN A 60 26.90 10.03 -5.66
C GLN A 60 27.92 11.17 -5.64
N SER A 61 28.92 11.07 -4.76
CA SER A 61 30.16 11.79 -4.92
C SER A 61 30.83 11.24 -6.18
N GLN A 62 30.67 11.96 -7.28
CA GLN A 62 31.45 11.80 -8.50
C GLN A 62 32.93 11.76 -8.10
N GLY A 63 33.57 10.61 -8.32
CA GLY A 63 35.02 10.48 -8.19
C GLY A 63 35.71 11.26 -9.29
N VAL A 64 36.67 12.09 -8.88
CA VAL A 64 37.64 12.83 -9.71
C VAL A 64 38.52 11.89 -10.51
#